data_AF-A0A347UC13-F1
#
_entry.id   AF-A0A347UC13-F1
#
_cell.length_a   1.000
_cell.length_b   1.000
_cell.length_c   1.000
_cell.angle_alpha   90.00
_cell.angle_beta   90.00
_cell.angle_gamma   90.00
#
_symmetry.space_group_name_H-M   'P 1'
#
loop_
_entity.id
_entity.type
_entity.pdbx_description
1 polymer ?
#
loop_
_entity_poly.entity_id
_entity_poly.type
_entity_poly.pdbx_seq_one_letter_code
_entity_poly.pdbx_strand_id
1 'polypeptide(L)' 'MADKYIPIACQLYDKLEELAVKKVKTKITYLDYYEEKVVEDFIVDFRTKNKEEFLILANGIEIRLDKIITLEN' A
#
# COMPACT_ATOMS: atom_id res chain seq x y z
N MET A 1 -27.37 2.60 -10.71
CA MET A 1 -26.04 3.06 -11.16
C MET A 1 -25.20 3.39 -9.94
N ALA A 2 -24.10 2.68 -9.73
CA ALA A 2 -23.10 3.04 -8.74
C ALA A 2 -21.73 2.86 -9.38
N ASP A 3 -21.45 3.69 -10.38
CA ASP A 3 -20.12 3.98 -10.88
C ASP A 3 -19.32 4.65 -9.75
N LYS A 4 -18.94 3.88 -8.73
CA LYS A 4 -17.83 4.23 -7.86
C LYS A 4 -16.58 3.92 -8.65
N TYR A 5 -16.22 4.84 -9.54
CA TYR A 5 -14.84 5.02 -9.97
C TYR A 5 -14.00 5.04 -8.71
N ILE A 6 -13.28 3.95 -8.44
CA ILE A 6 -12.45 3.77 -7.26
C ILE A 6 -11.21 4.62 -7.54
N PRO A 7 -11.00 5.78 -6.89
CA PRO A 7 -9.80 6.55 -7.09
C PRO A 7 -8.69 5.88 -6.28
N ILE A 8 -8.16 4.79 -6.83
CA ILE A 8 -7.03 4.01 -6.28
C ILE A 8 -5.79 4.91 -6.08
N ALA A 9 -5.75 6.11 -6.65
CA ALA A 9 -4.64 7.06 -6.46
C ALA A 9 -4.83 8.06 -5.29
N CYS A 10 -6.05 8.40 -4.86
CA CYS A 10 -6.22 9.44 -3.83
C CYS A 10 -6.49 8.84 -2.45
N GLN A 11 -7.42 7.87 -2.38
CA GLN A 11 -7.73 7.20 -1.12
C GLN A 11 -6.59 6.32 -0.61
N LEU A 12 -5.70 5.88 -1.49
CA LEU A 12 -4.61 4.99 -1.13
C LEU A 12 -3.50 5.77 -0.43
N TYR A 13 -3.14 6.97 -0.91
CA TYR A 13 -2.23 7.87 -0.20
C TYR A 13 -2.78 8.32 1.15
N ASP A 14 -4.05 8.76 1.19
CA ASP A 14 -4.68 9.21 2.43
C ASP A 14 -4.76 8.07 3.46
N LYS A 15 -5.13 6.86 3.01
CA LYS A 15 -5.05 5.65 3.84
C LYS A 15 -3.61 5.35 4.26
N LEU A 16 -2.63 5.41 3.38
CA LEU A 16 -1.24 5.10 3.72
C LEU A 16 -0.75 6.01 4.84
N GLU A 17 -1.01 7.33 4.75
CA GLU A 17 -0.72 8.27 5.84
C GLU A 17 -1.47 7.90 7.13
N GLU A 18 -2.78 7.66 7.06
CA GLU A 18 -3.56 7.26 8.23
C GLU A 18 -3.03 5.97 8.86
N LEU A 19 -2.67 4.97 8.07
CA LEU A 19 -2.23 3.66 8.52
C LEU A 19 -0.82 3.71 9.10
N ALA A 20 0.08 4.51 8.51
CA ALA A 20 1.40 4.79 9.04
C ALA A 20 1.31 5.51 10.40
N VAL A 21 0.40 6.49 10.53
CA VAL A 21 0.15 7.21 11.78
C VAL A 21 -0.50 6.29 12.83
N LYS A 22 -1.53 5.52 12.44
CA LYS A 22 -2.23 4.60 13.33
C LYS A 22 -1.37 3.42 13.77
N LYS A 23 -0.29 3.10 13.02
CA LYS A 23 0.56 1.92 13.25
C LYS A 23 -0.28 0.66 13.41
N VAL A 24 -1.23 0.48 12.49
CA VAL A 24 -2.10 -0.70 12.47
C VAL A 24 -1.63 -1.70 11.43
N LYS A 25 -1.91 -2.97 11.71
CA LYS A 25 -1.67 -4.06 10.77
C LYS A 25 -2.56 -3.83 9.57
N THR A 26 -1.95 -3.59 8.42
CA THR A 26 -2.62 -3.34 7.16
C THR A 26 -2.36 -4.52 6.25
N LYS A 27 -3.42 -5.02 5.64
CA LYS A 27 -3.38 -5.98 4.56
C LYS A 27 -3.17 -5.25 3.23
N ILE A 28 -1.98 -5.42 2.66
CA ILE A 28 -1.55 -4.85 1.39
C ILE A 28 -1.62 -5.92 0.31
N THR A 29 -2.44 -5.69 -0.70
CA THR A 29 -2.50 -6.51 -1.90
C THR A 29 -1.70 -5.82 -3.00
N TYR A 30 -0.73 -6.51 -3.58
CA TYR A 30 0.14 -6.01 -4.64
C TYR A 30 0.29 -7.04 -5.77
N LEU A 31 0.50 -6.56 -7.00
CA LEU A 31 0.70 -7.42 -8.16
C LEU A 31 2.19 -7.80 -8.28
N ASP A 32 2.50 -9.09 -8.16
CA ASP A 32 3.86 -9.61 -8.29
C ASP A 32 3.95 -10.54 -9.51
N TYR A 33 4.73 -10.13 -10.50
CA TYR A 33 4.99 -10.79 -11.79
C TYR A 33 3.76 -11.11 -12.66
N TYR A 34 2.68 -11.67 -12.12
CA TYR A 34 1.33 -11.84 -12.70
C TYR A 34 0.31 -12.32 -11.65
N GLU A 35 0.72 -12.51 -10.39
CA GLU A 35 -0.12 -12.99 -9.29
C GLU A 35 -0.36 -11.88 -8.27
N GLU A 36 -1.56 -11.86 -7.70
CA GLU A 36 -1.89 -10.96 -6.60
C GLU A 36 -1.33 -11.55 -5.30
N LYS A 37 -0.35 -10.87 -4.72
CA LYS A 37 0.18 -11.20 -3.41
C LYS A 37 -0.43 -10.30 -2.36
N VAL A 38 -0.72 -10.92 -1.22
CA VAL A 38 -1.25 -10.24 -0.06
C VAL A 38 -0.24 -10.37 1.07
N VAL A 39 0.12 -9.26 1.68
CA VAL A 39 0.91 -9.22 2.90
C VAL A 39 0.14 -8.45 3.97
N GLU A 40 0.17 -8.93 5.21
CA GLU A 40 -0.45 -8.23 6.33
C GLU A 40 0.63 -7.80 7.30
N ASP A 41 0.91 -6.50 7.36
CA ASP A 41 1.98 -5.97 8.19
C ASP A 41 1.75 -4.50 8.57
N PHE A 42 2.61 -3.97 9.43
CA PHE A 42 2.51 -2.58 9.86
C PHE A 42 3.26 -1.69 8.88
N ILE A 43 2.60 -0.67 8.37
CA ILE A 43 3.25 0.37 7.58
C ILE A 43 4.09 1.20 8.54
N VAL A 44 5.41 1.15 8.37
CA VAL A 44 6.34 1.89 9.22
C VAL A 44 6.70 3.22 8.59
N ASP A 45 7.03 3.20 7.29
CA ASP A 45 7.50 4.39 6.58
C ASP A 45 7.40 4.20 5.06
N PHE A 46 7.71 5.24 4.30
CA PHE A 46 7.77 5.18 2.83
C PHE A 46 9.13 5.67 2.37
N ARG A 47 9.79 4.88 1.54
CA ARG A 47 11.10 5.18 0.99
C ARG A 47 11.00 5.57 -0.47
N THR A 48 11.45 6.77 -0.81
CA THR A 48 11.61 7.16 -2.22
C THR A 48 13.00 6.78 -2.73
N LYS A 49 13.08 5.96 -3.77
CA LYS A 49 14.34 5.57 -4.42
C LYS A 49 14.19 5.73 -5.93
N ASN A 50 15.10 6.46 -6.57
CA ASN A 50 15.07 6.71 -8.03
C ASN A 50 13.74 7.29 -8.56
N LYS A 51 13.13 8.23 -7.83
CA LYS A 51 11.79 8.81 -8.12
C LYS A 51 10.62 7.81 -8.01
N GLU A 52 10.85 6.64 -7.46
CA GLU A 52 9.82 5.63 -7.21
C GLU A 52 9.60 5.49 -5.71
N GLU A 53 8.35 5.33 -5.29
CA GLU A 53 7.98 5.23 -3.88
C GLU A 53 7.77 3.77 -3.48
N PHE A 54 8.37 3.41 -2.35
CA PHE A 54 8.34 2.08 -1.77
C PHE A 54 7.75 2.15 -0.37
N LEU A 55 6.73 1.35 -0.12
CA LEU A 55 6.12 1.13 1.17
C LEU A 55 7.02 0.23 2.01
N ILE A 56 7.43 0.70 3.18
CA ILE A 56 8.24 -0.06 4.12
C ILE A 56 7.34 -0.63 5.21
N LEU A 57 7.36 -1.96 5.31
CA LEU A 57 6.65 -2.70 6.34
C LEU A 57 7.56 -2.99 7.53
N ALA A 58 6.99 -3.17 8.72
CA ALA A 58 7.74 -3.48 9.94
C ALA A 58 8.48 -4.81 9.87
N ASN A 59 7.96 -5.74 9.08
CA ASN A 59 8.60 -6.99 8.71
C ASN A 59 9.94 -6.79 7.97
N GLY A 60 10.16 -5.64 7.31
CA GLY A 60 11.32 -5.39 6.44
C GLY A 60 11.05 -5.58 4.95
N ILE A 61 9.82 -5.95 4.57
CA ILE A 61 9.37 -5.97 3.18
C ILE A 61 9.23 -4.54 2.65
N GLU A 62 9.76 -4.30 1.45
CA GLU A 62 9.62 -3.05 0.69
C GLU A 62 8.76 -3.31 -0.55
N ILE A 63 7.58 -2.68 -0.66
CA ILE A 63 6.65 -2.86 -1.79
C ILE A 63 6.55 -1.56 -2.57
N ARG A 64 6.72 -1.62 -3.90
CA ARG A 64 6.47 -0.43 -4.74
C ARG A 64 5.01 0.00 -4.64
N LEU A 65 4.76 1.26 -4.29
CA LEU A 65 3.40 1.83 -4.26
C LEU A 65 2.69 1.66 -5.60
N ASP A 66 3.44 1.82 -6.68
CA ASP A 66 2.99 1.62 -8.07
C ASP A 66 2.42 0.20 -8.34
N LYS A 67 2.82 -0.80 -7.54
CA LYS A 67 2.32 -2.18 -7.66
C LYS A 67 1.21 -2.52 -6.66
N ILE A 68 0.87 -1.61 -5.75
CA ILE A 68 -0.18 -1.85 -4.75
C ILE A 68 -1.53 -1.73 -5.45
N ILE A 69 -2.33 -2.78 -5.32
CA ILE A 69 -3.68 -2.86 -5.85
C ILE A 69 -4.66 -2.30 -4.81
N THR A 70 -4.57 -2.80 -3.57
CA THR A 70 -5.51 -2.45 -2.50
C THR A 70 -4.86 -2.50 -1.11
N LEU A 71 -5.40 -1.67 -0.21
CA LEU A 71 -5.06 -1.63 1.21
C LEU A 71 -6.32 -1.79 2.04
N GLU A 72 -6.32 -2.79 2.91
CA GLU A 72 -7.43 -3.14 3.80
C GLU A 72 -6.89 -3.26 5.24
N ASN A 73 -7.66 -2.85 6.25
CA ASN A 73 -7.37 -3.10 7.67
C ASN A 73 -8.64 -3.63 8.32
#